data_AF-A0A133XFR6-F1
#
_entry.id   AF-A0A133XFR6-F1
#
_cell.length_a   1.000
_cell.length_b   1.000
_cell.length_c   1.000
_cell.angle_alpha   90.00
_cell.angle_beta   90.00
_cell.angle_gamma   90.00
#
_symmetry.space_group_name_H-M   'P 1'
#
loop_
_entity.id
_entity.type
_entity.pdbx_description
1 polymer ?
#
loop_
_entity_poly.entity_id
_entity_poly.type
_entity_poly.pdbx_seq_one_letter_code
_entity_poly.pdbx_strand_id
1 'polypeptide(L)'
;MNAPESLPLDLPVFDNSFAALPDAFYTRLNPHPLPAPYVVGVSDEVAGLLGLPEALLNSPAFAEIFAGNRLLPGSEPLAAVYSGHQFGVWAGQLGDGRAHLLGGLRNELGHWEIQLKGAGRTPYSRGADGRAVLRSSIREFLCSEAMAGLGVPTTRALCVIGADHPVRREEIETAAVVARVAPGFVRFGSFEHWASRDRQVELKQLADYVIDTFRPACRFAANPYAELLADAARRTGELIAHWMAVGFMHGVMNTDNMSILGLTLDYGPFGFMEAFDAGHICNHSDNHGRYSYRNQPAVAQWNLYRLADALLPLIGRPALAQAAVDEQFGPAFEGKFEQLFGAKLGLRAKLDGDEDFIGETFGFLQQHRPDFTLFFRALSRLPGAVDPENAAKTDAPLRDMFVDRSACDVWLAGWRARLAQTPWDDAERQAAMLAANPKYVLRNWLAEVAIRQAKAGDFSEVQRLLACLRHPYDEQPEFEAYAALPPDWANGLAVSCSS
;
A
#
# COMPACT_ATOMS: atom_id res chain seq x y z
N MET A 1 24.72 -14.49 34.64
CA MET A 1 23.36 -14.81 34.15
C MET A 1 22.42 -13.82 34.80
N ASN A 2 22.14 -12.71 34.12
CA ASN A 2 21.12 -11.77 34.59
C ASN A 2 19.75 -12.43 34.31
N ALA A 3 18.84 -12.35 35.27
CA ALA A 3 17.46 -12.83 35.08
C ALA A 3 16.88 -12.17 33.81
N PRO A 4 16.08 -12.89 33.00
CA PRO A 4 15.42 -12.26 31.86
C PRO A 4 14.58 -11.11 32.41
N GLU A 5 14.87 -9.90 31.93
CA GLU A 5 14.10 -8.71 32.28
C GLU A 5 12.61 -9.03 32.03
N SER A 6 11.81 -8.87 33.08
CA SER A 6 10.37 -9.08 33.02
C SER A 6 9.80 -8.06 32.04
N LEU A 7 9.09 -8.54 31.02
CA LEU A 7 8.37 -7.66 30.10
C LEU A 7 7.39 -6.78 30.89
N PRO A 8 7.09 -5.56 30.42
CA PRO A 8 6.08 -4.71 31.04
C PRO A 8 4.78 -5.48 31.25
N LEU A 9 4.13 -5.27 32.40
CA LEU A 9 2.97 -6.06 32.86
C LEU A 9 1.66 -5.72 32.11
N ASP A 10 1.63 -4.66 31.30
CA ASP A 10 0.44 -4.14 30.62
C ASP A 10 0.53 -4.33 29.09
N LEU A 11 0.72 -5.57 28.63
CA LEU A 11 0.67 -5.89 27.20
C LEU A 11 -0.77 -6.18 26.75
N PRO A 12 -1.14 -5.84 25.50
CA PRO A 12 -2.44 -6.18 24.95
C PRO A 12 -2.62 -7.70 24.91
N VAL A 13 -3.85 -8.16 25.19
CA VAL A 13 -4.20 -9.58 25.15
C VAL A 13 -4.34 -10.01 23.69
N PHE A 14 -3.64 -11.09 23.35
CA PHE A 14 -3.71 -11.68 22.02
C PHE A 14 -5.06 -12.40 21.83
N ASP A 15 -5.70 -12.12 20.69
CA ASP A 15 -6.88 -12.78 20.15
C ASP A 15 -6.47 -13.43 18.82
N ASN A 16 -5.86 -14.61 18.91
CA ASN A 16 -5.23 -15.31 17.79
C ASN A 16 -6.28 -15.94 16.83
N SER A 17 -7.17 -15.13 16.30
CA SER A 17 -8.35 -15.56 15.53
C SER A 17 -7.99 -16.43 14.33
N PHE A 18 -6.92 -16.08 13.58
CA PHE A 18 -6.45 -16.91 12.47
C PHE A 18 -5.86 -18.24 12.93
N ALA A 19 -5.17 -18.27 14.08
CA ALA A 19 -4.63 -19.51 14.65
C ALA A 19 -5.74 -20.44 15.17
N ALA A 20 -6.97 -19.94 15.35
CA ALA A 20 -8.13 -20.77 15.70
C ALA A 20 -8.70 -21.54 14.50
N LEU A 21 -8.30 -21.21 13.26
CA LEU A 21 -8.61 -22.03 12.09
C LEU A 21 -7.94 -23.42 12.20
N PRO A 22 -8.45 -24.44 11.49
CA PRO A 22 -7.82 -25.76 11.44
C PRO A 22 -6.35 -25.72 11.00
N ASP A 23 -5.57 -26.71 11.40
CA ASP A 23 -4.13 -26.80 11.07
C ASP A 23 -3.85 -26.84 9.56
N ALA A 24 -4.83 -27.12 8.71
CA ALA A 24 -4.67 -27.07 7.26
C ALA A 24 -4.29 -25.67 6.73
N PHE A 25 -4.69 -24.60 7.43
CA PHE A 25 -4.51 -23.21 6.98
C PHE A 25 -3.11 -22.65 7.19
N TYR A 26 -2.30 -23.32 8.00
CA TYR A 26 -1.00 -22.80 8.40
C TYR A 26 -0.04 -23.90 8.85
N THR A 27 1.18 -23.52 9.15
CA THR A 27 2.08 -24.33 9.97
C THR A 27 2.50 -23.51 11.17
N ARG A 28 2.40 -24.08 12.38
CA ARG A 28 2.89 -23.44 13.60
C ARG A 28 4.40 -23.58 13.68
N LEU A 29 5.10 -22.46 13.79
CA LEU A 29 6.55 -22.43 13.88
C LEU A 29 7.01 -21.09 14.44
N ASN A 30 8.07 -21.12 15.25
CA ASN A 30 8.70 -19.91 15.75
C ASN A 30 9.57 -19.27 14.67
N PRO A 31 9.71 -17.93 14.67
CA PRO A 31 10.71 -17.25 13.86
C PRO A 31 12.13 -17.74 14.14
N HIS A 32 13.01 -17.58 13.15
CA HIS A 32 14.44 -17.87 13.28
C HIS A 32 15.18 -16.62 13.79
N PRO A 33 15.86 -16.71 14.96
CA PRO A 33 16.49 -15.55 15.57
C PRO A 33 17.58 -14.93 14.68
N LEU A 34 17.87 -13.65 14.93
CA LEU A 34 18.97 -12.90 14.36
C LEU A 34 20.01 -12.54 15.43
N PRO A 35 21.31 -12.56 15.12
CA PRO A 35 22.35 -12.14 16.07
C PRO A 35 22.32 -10.63 16.26
N ALA A 36 22.38 -10.17 17.52
CA ALA A 36 22.51 -8.76 17.89
C ALA A 36 21.55 -7.81 17.13
N PRO A 37 20.22 -8.02 17.21
CA PRO A 37 19.25 -7.19 16.50
C PRO A 37 19.25 -5.75 17.04
N TYR A 38 19.08 -4.78 16.14
CA TYR A 38 19.00 -3.35 16.46
C TYR A 38 17.84 -2.67 15.75
N VAL A 39 17.31 -1.62 16.37
CA VAL A 39 16.20 -0.84 15.80
C VAL A 39 16.70 0.06 14.67
N VAL A 40 16.05 -0.02 13.51
CA VAL A 40 16.29 0.85 12.36
C VAL A 40 15.20 1.93 12.28
N GLY A 41 13.94 1.56 12.52
CA GLY A 41 12.81 2.48 12.47
C GLY A 41 11.63 1.97 13.29
N VAL A 42 10.84 2.88 13.87
CA VAL A 42 9.63 2.57 14.66
C VAL A 42 8.55 3.58 14.31
N SER A 43 7.32 3.12 14.10
CA SER A 43 6.15 3.98 13.96
C SER A 43 5.38 4.03 15.28
N ASP A 44 5.57 5.12 16.04
CA ASP A 44 4.84 5.36 17.30
C ASP A 44 3.32 5.33 17.13
N GLU A 45 2.82 5.81 15.99
CA GLU A 45 1.39 5.76 15.66
C GLU A 45 0.89 4.31 15.62
N VAL A 46 1.63 3.41 14.96
CA VAL A 46 1.26 1.98 14.86
C VAL A 46 1.43 1.28 16.21
N ALA A 47 2.43 1.66 17.01
CA ALA A 47 2.52 1.19 18.39
C ALA A 47 1.28 1.59 19.20
N GLY A 48 0.78 2.82 19.02
CA GLY A 48 -0.47 3.30 19.59
C GLY A 48 -1.69 2.50 19.12
N LEU A 49 -1.78 2.17 17.81
CA LEU A 49 -2.86 1.32 17.26
C LEU A 49 -2.91 -0.05 17.94
N LEU A 50 -1.75 -0.62 18.27
CA LEU A 50 -1.63 -1.91 18.94
C LEU A 50 -1.81 -1.82 20.46
N GLY A 51 -1.77 -0.60 21.04
CA GLY A 51 -1.77 -0.40 22.49
C GLY A 51 -0.46 -0.83 23.16
N LEU A 52 0.67 -0.75 22.45
CA LEU A 52 1.98 -1.09 23.02
C LEU A 52 2.47 0.04 23.94
N PRO A 53 2.93 -0.26 25.17
CA PRO A 53 3.38 0.76 26.10
C PRO A 53 4.73 1.35 25.64
N GLU A 54 4.93 2.66 25.86
CA GLU A 54 6.19 3.36 25.54
C GLU A 54 7.41 2.70 26.21
N ALA A 55 7.23 2.14 27.41
CA ALA A 55 8.28 1.39 28.11
C ALA A 55 8.76 0.15 27.33
N LEU A 56 7.89 -0.48 26.52
CA LEU A 56 8.29 -1.57 25.63
C LEU A 56 9.11 -1.02 24.45
N LEU A 57 8.69 0.07 23.83
CA LEU A 57 9.38 0.68 22.69
C LEU A 57 10.83 1.06 23.02
N ASN A 58 11.04 1.56 24.24
CA ASN A 58 12.37 1.95 24.74
C ASN A 58 13.16 0.80 25.39
N SER A 59 12.59 -0.40 25.46
CA SER A 59 13.26 -1.56 26.07
C SER A 59 14.27 -2.20 25.11
N PRO A 60 15.43 -2.68 25.62
CA PRO A 60 16.34 -3.52 24.83
C PRO A 60 15.66 -4.77 24.25
N ALA A 61 14.60 -5.26 24.89
CA ALA A 61 13.83 -6.42 24.42
C ALA A 61 13.01 -6.12 23.15
N PHE A 62 12.75 -4.86 22.80
CA PHE A 62 11.95 -4.50 21.62
C PHE A 62 12.55 -5.08 20.34
N ALA A 63 13.85 -4.87 20.13
CA ALA A 63 14.55 -5.38 18.96
C ALA A 63 14.56 -6.92 18.95
N GLU A 64 14.74 -7.57 20.10
CA GLU A 64 14.67 -9.03 20.19
C GLU A 64 13.27 -9.57 19.85
N ILE A 65 12.21 -8.91 20.30
CA ILE A 65 10.83 -9.32 20.04
C ILE A 65 10.52 -9.22 18.55
N PHE A 66 10.74 -8.04 17.97
CA PHE A 66 10.35 -7.79 16.58
C PHE A 66 11.38 -8.28 15.55
N ALA A 67 12.55 -8.77 15.98
CA ALA A 67 13.40 -9.66 15.17
C ALA A 67 12.94 -11.12 15.21
N GLY A 68 12.07 -11.50 16.14
CA GLY A 68 11.63 -12.88 16.37
C GLY A 68 12.55 -13.71 17.26
N ASN A 69 13.46 -13.08 18.01
CA ASN A 69 14.32 -13.76 19.00
C ASN A 69 13.57 -14.09 20.28
N ARG A 70 12.57 -13.27 20.64
CA ARG A 70 11.71 -13.45 21.80
C ARG A 70 10.25 -13.30 21.35
N LEU A 71 9.35 -14.07 21.94
CA LEU A 71 7.92 -13.94 21.67
C LEU A 71 7.26 -13.07 22.74
N LEU A 72 6.24 -12.30 22.34
CA LEU A 72 5.34 -11.67 23.29
C LEU A 72 4.50 -12.75 24.00
N PRO A 73 4.18 -12.59 25.29
CA PRO A 73 3.21 -13.45 25.96
C PRO A 73 1.90 -13.52 25.17
N GLY A 74 1.39 -14.73 24.92
CA GLY A 74 0.17 -14.96 24.14
C GLY A 74 0.38 -15.08 22.62
N SER A 75 1.59 -14.87 22.11
CA SER A 75 1.89 -15.13 20.69
C SER A 75 1.74 -16.62 20.34
N GLU A 76 1.16 -16.89 19.18
CA GLU A 76 1.02 -18.22 18.59
C GLU A 76 1.57 -18.21 17.16
N PRO A 77 2.90 -18.25 17.00
CA PRO A 77 3.50 -17.96 15.72
C PRO A 77 3.23 -19.04 14.68
N LEU A 78 2.87 -18.60 13.48
CA LEU A 78 2.52 -19.46 12.36
C LEU A 78 2.89 -18.84 11.02
N ALA A 79 2.95 -19.68 9.99
CA ALA A 79 3.03 -19.26 8.59
C ALA A 79 1.79 -19.76 7.84
N ALA A 80 1.07 -18.88 7.17
CA ALA A 80 -0.14 -19.24 6.43
C ALA A 80 0.18 -19.87 5.07
N VAL A 81 -0.65 -20.81 4.63
CA VAL A 81 -0.60 -21.34 3.26
C VAL A 81 -1.53 -20.54 2.35
N TYR A 82 -1.09 -20.28 1.12
CA TYR A 82 -1.91 -19.74 0.06
C TYR A 82 -1.34 -20.15 -1.31
N SER A 83 -1.99 -19.73 -2.37
CA SER A 83 -1.55 -19.92 -3.76
C SER A 83 -1.80 -18.62 -4.53
N GLY A 84 -1.69 -18.62 -5.85
CA GLY A 84 -2.04 -17.44 -6.62
C GLY A 84 -1.62 -17.52 -8.08
N HIS A 85 -2.17 -16.61 -8.88
CA HIS A 85 -1.73 -16.35 -10.24
C HIS A 85 -0.63 -15.28 -10.23
N GLN A 86 0.57 -15.66 -10.65
CA GLN A 86 1.69 -14.76 -10.83
C GLN A 86 1.81 -14.37 -12.30
N PHE A 87 1.77 -13.07 -12.58
CA PHE A 87 1.75 -12.52 -13.95
C PHE A 87 0.67 -13.14 -14.86
N GLY A 88 -0.48 -13.49 -14.28
CA GLY A 88 -1.61 -14.11 -15.00
C GLY A 88 -1.54 -15.63 -15.14
N VAL A 89 -0.49 -16.28 -14.64
CA VAL A 89 -0.30 -17.74 -14.71
C VAL A 89 -0.39 -18.36 -13.32
N TRP A 90 -1.09 -19.48 -13.19
CA TRP A 90 -1.18 -20.21 -11.92
C TRP A 90 0.20 -20.67 -11.44
N ALA A 91 0.62 -20.22 -10.26
CA ALA A 91 1.93 -20.51 -9.70
C ALA A 91 1.94 -21.73 -8.76
N GLY A 92 0.80 -22.39 -8.57
CA GLY A 92 0.67 -23.47 -7.60
C GLY A 92 0.76 -22.97 -6.16
N GLN A 93 1.28 -23.81 -5.26
CA GLN A 93 1.40 -23.47 -3.85
C GLN A 93 2.45 -22.38 -3.60
N LEU A 94 2.02 -21.37 -2.85
CA LEU A 94 2.83 -20.30 -2.28
C LEU A 94 2.77 -20.45 -0.76
N GLY A 95 2.39 -19.39 -0.05
CA GLY A 95 2.38 -19.32 1.40
C GLY A 95 3.38 -18.29 1.92
N ASP A 96 3.34 -18.06 3.23
CA ASP A 96 4.24 -17.17 3.94
C ASP A 96 5.67 -17.74 3.92
N GLY A 97 6.38 -17.60 2.81
CA GLY A 97 7.70 -18.21 2.59
C GLY A 97 8.84 -17.55 3.37
N ARG A 98 8.59 -16.38 3.96
CA ARG A 98 9.54 -15.62 4.79
C ARG A 98 8.83 -14.77 5.83
N ALA A 99 7.57 -15.08 6.13
CA ALA A 99 6.75 -14.31 7.04
C ALA A 99 6.22 -15.22 8.14
N HIS A 100 6.11 -14.66 9.34
CA HIS A 100 5.52 -15.35 10.50
C HIS A 100 4.47 -14.43 11.09
N LEU A 101 3.21 -14.84 11.10
CA LEU A 101 2.21 -14.20 11.94
C LEU A 101 2.60 -14.50 13.39
N LEU A 102 2.87 -13.49 14.20
CA LEU A 102 3.12 -13.68 15.64
C LEU A 102 1.83 -13.94 16.40
N GLY A 103 0.76 -13.30 15.95
CA GLY A 103 -0.57 -13.43 16.50
C GLY A 103 -1.44 -12.21 16.20
N GLY A 104 -2.69 -12.31 16.62
CA GLY A 104 -3.68 -11.24 16.54
C GLY A 104 -3.92 -10.63 17.91
N LEU A 105 -4.31 -9.36 17.96
CA LEU A 105 -4.78 -8.69 19.16
C LEU A 105 -6.09 -7.96 18.87
N ARG A 106 -6.93 -7.82 19.88
CA ARG A 106 -8.17 -7.06 19.81
C ARG A 106 -8.19 -6.02 20.91
N ASN A 107 -8.38 -4.77 20.53
CA ASN A 107 -8.52 -3.64 21.45
C ASN A 107 -9.69 -2.75 21.02
N GLU A 108 -9.90 -1.64 21.72
CA GLU A 108 -10.98 -0.68 21.42
C GLU A 108 -10.86 -0.07 20.00
N LEU A 109 -9.66 -0.09 19.42
CA LEU A 109 -9.36 0.44 18.09
C LEU A 109 -9.57 -0.60 16.97
N GLY A 110 -9.74 -1.89 17.31
CA GLY A 110 -10.08 -2.94 16.34
C GLY A 110 -9.34 -4.26 16.56
N HIS A 111 -9.34 -5.08 15.50
CA HIS A 111 -8.57 -6.32 15.41
C HIS A 111 -7.31 -6.06 14.58
N TRP A 112 -6.16 -6.52 15.05
CA TRP A 112 -4.87 -6.31 14.40
C TRP A 112 -4.00 -7.56 14.48
N GLU A 113 -3.47 -7.99 13.36
CA GLU A 113 -2.47 -9.05 13.22
C GLU A 113 -1.08 -8.45 13.09
N ILE A 114 -0.10 -9.04 13.79
CA ILE A 114 1.31 -8.65 13.69
C ILE A 114 2.06 -9.75 12.95
N GLN A 115 2.68 -9.41 11.82
CA GLN A 115 3.43 -10.35 10.99
C GLN A 115 4.87 -9.91 10.79
N LEU A 116 5.84 -10.75 11.16
CA LEU A 116 7.26 -10.49 10.94
C LEU A 116 7.70 -11.02 9.58
N LYS A 117 8.05 -10.13 8.66
CA LYS A 117 8.58 -10.48 7.33
C LYS A 117 10.10 -10.39 7.32
N GLY A 118 10.76 -11.45 6.86
CA GLY A 118 12.21 -11.64 6.93
C GLY A 118 12.69 -12.49 8.12
N ALA A 119 11.76 -13.00 8.92
CA ALA A 119 12.05 -13.63 10.20
C ALA A 119 12.41 -15.13 10.11
N GLY A 120 12.76 -15.65 8.94
CA GLY A 120 13.27 -17.02 8.79
C GLY A 120 12.53 -17.88 7.77
N ARG A 121 13.04 -19.10 7.58
CA ARG A 121 12.46 -20.07 6.65
C ARG A 121 11.19 -20.68 7.23
N THR A 122 10.28 -21.00 6.33
CA THR A 122 9.04 -21.72 6.61
C THR A 122 8.93 -22.89 5.63
N PRO A 123 7.96 -23.80 5.80
CA PRO A 123 7.66 -24.82 4.79
C PRO A 123 7.35 -24.24 3.40
N TYR A 124 7.00 -22.95 3.33
CA TYR A 124 6.59 -22.25 2.11
C TYR A 124 7.74 -21.47 1.43
N SER A 125 8.98 -21.55 1.94
CA SER A 125 10.11 -20.78 1.38
C SER A 125 10.53 -21.19 -0.03
N ARG A 126 10.09 -22.34 -0.56
CA ARG A 126 10.40 -22.84 -1.93
C ARG A 126 11.91 -22.79 -2.30
N GLY A 127 12.77 -23.06 -1.32
CA GLY A 127 14.24 -23.05 -1.49
C GLY A 127 14.92 -21.70 -1.17
N ALA A 128 14.16 -20.63 -0.95
CA ALA A 128 14.71 -19.36 -0.48
C ALA A 128 15.15 -19.43 1.00
N ASP A 129 15.97 -18.45 1.41
CA ASP A 129 16.56 -18.36 2.74
C ASP A 129 15.59 -17.86 3.84
N GLY A 130 14.39 -17.43 3.46
CA GLY A 130 13.38 -16.93 4.41
C GLY A 130 13.75 -15.57 5.04
N ARG A 131 14.79 -14.90 4.55
CA ARG A 131 15.24 -13.60 5.05
C ARG A 131 14.76 -12.46 4.16
N ALA A 132 14.70 -11.27 4.73
CA ALA A 132 14.59 -10.02 4.01
C ALA A 132 15.87 -9.21 4.28
N VAL A 133 16.18 -8.28 3.38
CA VAL A 133 17.34 -7.40 3.51
C VAL A 133 16.95 -6.03 4.03
N LEU A 134 17.92 -5.28 4.56
CA LEU A 134 17.71 -3.94 5.11
C LEU A 134 16.98 -3.00 4.14
N ARG A 135 17.42 -2.95 2.87
CA ARG A 135 16.82 -2.07 1.86
C ARG A 135 15.33 -2.34 1.61
N SER A 136 14.92 -3.62 1.48
CA SER A 136 13.53 -3.97 1.20
C SER A 136 12.63 -3.69 2.41
N SER A 137 13.17 -3.93 3.61
CA SER A 137 12.46 -3.71 4.86
C SER A 137 12.22 -2.21 5.12
N ILE A 138 13.21 -1.36 4.86
CA ILE A 138 13.06 0.11 4.93
C ILE A 138 12.03 0.60 3.91
N ARG A 139 12.08 0.12 2.67
CA ARG A 139 11.11 0.51 1.63
C ARG A 139 9.68 0.14 2.00
N GLU A 140 9.46 -1.09 2.46
CA GLU A 140 8.13 -1.56 2.88
C GLU A 140 7.63 -0.77 4.10
N PHE A 141 8.49 -0.50 5.07
CA PHE A 141 8.15 0.32 6.24
C PHE A 141 7.74 1.74 5.86
N LEU A 142 8.59 2.46 5.12
CA LEU A 142 8.29 3.84 4.72
C LEU A 142 7.07 3.91 3.80
N CYS A 143 6.89 2.96 2.89
CA CYS A 143 5.78 3.00 1.95
C CYS A 143 4.44 2.67 2.61
N SER A 144 4.42 1.71 3.54
CA SER A 144 3.23 1.41 4.35
C SER A 144 2.71 2.65 5.04
N GLU A 145 3.62 3.39 5.69
CA GLU A 145 3.25 4.59 6.47
C GLU A 145 2.98 5.80 5.56
N ALA A 146 3.68 5.94 4.43
CA ALA A 146 3.36 6.96 3.43
C ALA A 146 1.96 6.77 2.83
N MET A 147 1.57 5.52 2.52
CA MET A 147 0.23 5.23 2.02
C MET A 147 -0.84 5.53 3.06
N ALA A 148 -0.57 5.27 4.35
CA ALA A 148 -1.45 5.65 5.44
C ALA A 148 -1.60 7.17 5.57
N GLY A 149 -0.49 7.93 5.51
CA GLY A 149 -0.51 9.40 5.51
C GLY A 149 -1.23 10.01 4.31
N LEU A 150 -1.22 9.34 3.16
CA LEU A 150 -2.01 9.68 1.97
C LEU A 150 -3.49 9.28 2.06
N GLY A 151 -3.91 8.66 3.18
CA GLY A 151 -5.28 8.16 3.36
C GLY A 151 -5.63 6.98 2.44
N VAL A 152 -4.64 6.27 1.91
CA VAL A 152 -4.85 5.08 1.07
C VAL A 152 -4.95 3.83 1.96
N PRO A 153 -5.99 2.98 1.80
CA PRO A 153 -6.08 1.73 2.56
C PRO A 153 -4.85 0.85 2.37
N THR A 154 -4.22 0.45 3.48
CA THR A 154 -2.92 -0.20 3.46
C THR A 154 -2.67 -1.07 4.68
N THR A 155 -1.78 -2.07 4.55
CA THR A 155 -1.05 -2.60 5.72
C THR A 155 -0.18 -1.51 6.33
N ARG A 156 -0.07 -1.50 7.65
CA ARG A 156 0.80 -0.62 8.43
C ARG A 156 2.13 -1.30 8.73
N ALA A 157 3.14 -0.54 9.12
CA ALA A 157 4.42 -1.08 9.52
C ALA A 157 4.85 -0.53 10.89
N LEU A 158 4.95 -1.41 11.88
CA LEU A 158 5.32 -1.05 13.25
C LEU A 158 6.79 -0.66 13.35
N CYS A 159 7.69 -1.49 12.81
CA CYS A 159 9.12 -1.25 12.92
C CYS A 159 9.93 -2.01 11.88
N VAL A 160 11.19 -1.58 11.73
CA VAL A 160 12.25 -2.31 11.05
C VAL A 160 13.35 -2.63 12.06
N ILE A 161 13.71 -3.91 12.16
CA ILE A 161 14.81 -4.39 12.98
C ILE A 161 15.91 -4.92 12.05
N GLY A 162 17.12 -4.39 12.18
CA GLY A 162 18.31 -4.81 11.44
C GLY A 162 19.16 -5.80 12.23
N ALA A 163 20.01 -6.54 11.53
CA ALA A 163 21.08 -7.33 12.12
C ALA A 163 22.24 -7.45 11.12
N ASP A 164 23.48 -7.46 11.60
CA ASP A 164 24.69 -7.61 10.77
C ASP A 164 24.92 -9.07 10.33
N HIS A 165 23.83 -9.78 10.05
CA HIS A 165 23.82 -11.13 9.53
C HIS A 165 23.84 -11.07 7.99
N PRO A 166 24.86 -11.64 7.32
CA PRO A 166 24.98 -11.56 5.88
C PRO A 166 23.90 -12.38 5.17
N VAL A 167 23.24 -11.77 4.18
CA VAL A 167 22.21 -12.35 3.32
C VAL A 167 22.62 -12.15 1.87
N ARG A 168 22.61 -13.23 1.08
CA ARG A 168 23.06 -13.17 -0.32
C ARG A 168 21.89 -12.82 -1.26
N ARG A 169 22.05 -11.76 -2.03
CA ARG A 169 21.19 -11.37 -3.16
C ARG A 169 22.08 -11.24 -4.41
N GLU A 170 21.87 -10.21 -5.24
CA GLU A 170 22.84 -9.81 -6.26
C GLU A 170 24.20 -9.50 -5.61
N GLU A 171 24.17 -8.87 -4.44
CA GLU A 171 25.32 -8.58 -3.58
C GLU A 171 25.11 -9.19 -2.18
N ILE A 172 26.13 -9.15 -1.33
CA ILE A 172 25.97 -9.48 0.09
C ILE A 172 25.36 -8.26 0.79
N GLU A 173 24.21 -8.45 1.40
CA GLU A 173 23.48 -7.44 2.16
C GLU A 173 23.30 -7.91 3.62
N THR A 174 22.73 -7.05 4.48
CA THR A 174 22.42 -7.38 5.87
C THR A 174 20.95 -7.76 6.05
N ALA A 175 20.69 -8.72 6.93
CA ALA A 175 19.36 -9.16 7.28
C ALA A 175 18.57 -8.04 7.96
N ALA A 176 17.27 -7.99 7.67
CA ALA A 176 16.33 -7.19 8.43
C ALA A 176 14.97 -7.88 8.52
N VAL A 177 14.19 -7.47 9.51
CA VAL A 177 12.81 -7.87 9.73
C VAL A 177 11.93 -6.63 9.76
N VAL A 178 10.85 -6.62 8.98
CA VAL A 178 9.80 -5.61 9.09
C VAL A 178 8.59 -6.23 9.78
N ALA A 179 8.10 -5.56 10.84
CA ALA A 179 6.89 -5.94 11.54
C ALA A 179 5.68 -5.27 10.88
N ARG A 180 4.93 -6.04 10.11
CA ARG A 180 3.71 -5.60 9.42
C ARG A 180 2.52 -5.71 10.35
N VAL A 181 1.58 -4.79 10.21
CA VAL A 181 0.35 -4.73 10.98
C VAL A 181 -0.83 -4.55 10.04
N ALA A 182 -1.86 -5.37 10.18
CA ALA A 182 -3.08 -5.25 9.38
C ALA A 182 -4.27 -5.83 10.15
N PRO A 183 -5.51 -5.46 9.80
CA PRO A 183 -6.67 -6.17 10.35
C PRO A 183 -6.65 -7.66 10.06
N GLY A 184 -6.15 -8.06 8.89
CA GLY A 184 -5.89 -9.46 8.54
C GLY A 184 -5.05 -9.59 7.28
N PHE A 185 -4.32 -10.70 7.15
CA PHE A 185 -3.44 -10.98 6.00
C PHE A 185 -4.03 -11.95 4.96
N VAL A 186 -5.35 -12.20 4.99
CA VAL A 186 -6.01 -13.06 4.00
C VAL A 186 -6.00 -12.41 2.61
N ARG A 187 -5.64 -13.20 1.59
CA ARG A 187 -5.44 -12.77 0.21
C ARG A 187 -6.49 -13.40 -0.70
N PHE A 188 -6.65 -12.93 -1.93
CA PHE A 188 -7.45 -13.65 -2.94
C PHE A 188 -6.85 -15.04 -3.19
N GLY A 189 -5.52 -15.12 -3.26
CA GLY A 189 -4.76 -16.36 -3.34
C GLY A 189 -5.00 -17.38 -2.21
N SER A 190 -5.50 -16.94 -1.04
CA SER A 190 -5.88 -17.84 0.06
C SER A 190 -7.14 -18.63 -0.29
N PHE A 191 -8.09 -18.05 -1.02
CA PHE A 191 -9.30 -18.74 -1.50
C PHE A 191 -8.98 -19.64 -2.69
N GLU A 192 -8.17 -19.14 -3.63
CA GLU A 192 -7.74 -19.91 -4.80
C GLU A 192 -6.99 -21.20 -4.39
N HIS A 193 -6.25 -21.17 -3.28
CA HIS A 193 -5.56 -22.34 -2.75
C HIS A 193 -6.51 -23.53 -2.52
N TRP A 194 -7.66 -23.28 -1.90
CA TRP A 194 -8.64 -24.32 -1.57
C TRP A 194 -9.49 -24.70 -2.76
N ALA A 195 -9.92 -23.70 -3.55
CA ALA A 195 -10.72 -23.93 -4.75
C ALA A 195 -9.99 -24.80 -5.77
N SER A 196 -8.70 -24.52 -6.04
CA SER A 196 -7.86 -25.29 -6.98
C SER A 196 -7.60 -26.75 -6.57
N ARG A 197 -7.95 -27.14 -5.34
CA ARG A 197 -7.76 -28.47 -4.76
C ARG A 197 -9.07 -29.20 -4.45
N ASP A 198 -10.20 -28.64 -4.88
CA ASP A 198 -11.55 -29.13 -4.58
C ASP A 198 -11.84 -29.26 -3.07
N ARG A 199 -11.21 -28.41 -2.25
CA ARG A 199 -11.31 -28.41 -0.78
C ARG A 199 -12.42 -27.46 -0.31
N GLN A 200 -13.66 -27.83 -0.60
CA GLN A 200 -14.84 -26.98 -0.34
C GLN A 200 -15.08 -26.70 1.15
N VAL A 201 -14.74 -27.65 2.05
CA VAL A 201 -14.89 -27.46 3.50
C VAL A 201 -13.98 -26.34 3.98
N GLU A 202 -12.70 -26.39 3.62
CA GLU A 202 -11.71 -25.38 3.97
C GLU A 202 -12.01 -24.04 3.30
N LEU A 203 -12.42 -24.05 2.03
CA LEU A 203 -12.88 -22.85 1.34
C LEU A 203 -14.01 -22.15 2.11
N LYS A 204 -15.02 -22.93 2.55
CA LYS A 204 -16.14 -22.41 3.36
C LYS A 204 -15.66 -21.88 4.70
N GLN A 205 -14.78 -22.60 5.40
CA GLN A 205 -14.22 -22.16 6.68
C GLN A 205 -13.48 -20.84 6.56
N LEU A 206 -12.68 -20.64 5.50
CA LEU A 206 -12.00 -19.37 5.27
C LEU A 206 -12.98 -18.23 4.99
N ALA A 207 -13.96 -18.47 4.12
CA ALA A 207 -14.97 -17.46 3.80
C ALA A 207 -15.78 -17.08 5.03
N ASP A 208 -16.15 -18.07 5.84
CA ASP A 208 -16.87 -17.85 7.08
C ASP A 208 -16.03 -17.06 8.09
N TYR A 209 -14.77 -17.42 8.27
CA TYR A 209 -13.83 -16.66 9.12
C TYR A 209 -13.71 -15.20 8.69
N VAL A 210 -13.55 -14.93 7.39
CA VAL A 210 -13.44 -13.56 6.88
C VAL A 210 -14.73 -12.78 7.13
N ILE A 211 -15.89 -13.40 6.87
CA ILE A 211 -17.19 -12.78 7.11
C ILE A 211 -17.38 -12.49 8.60
N ASP A 212 -17.22 -13.49 9.46
CA ASP A 212 -17.54 -13.36 10.89
C ASP A 212 -16.58 -12.40 11.61
N THR A 213 -15.31 -12.36 11.18
CA THR A 213 -14.29 -11.53 11.83
C THR A 213 -14.27 -10.10 11.29
N PHE A 214 -14.38 -9.93 9.97
CA PHE A 214 -14.10 -8.64 9.33
C PHE A 214 -15.32 -8.03 8.64
N ARG A 215 -16.28 -8.84 8.19
CA ARG A 215 -17.42 -8.39 7.36
C ARG A 215 -18.75 -9.01 7.82
N PRO A 216 -19.13 -8.88 9.11
CA PRO A 216 -20.30 -9.58 9.65
C PRO A 216 -21.60 -9.16 8.95
N ALA A 217 -21.66 -7.97 8.38
CA ALA A 217 -22.79 -7.49 7.59
C ALA A 217 -23.14 -8.41 6.41
N CYS A 218 -22.16 -9.11 5.81
CA CYS A 218 -22.39 -10.02 4.69
C CYS A 218 -23.31 -11.19 5.08
N ARG A 219 -23.39 -11.56 6.37
CA ARG A 219 -24.27 -12.65 6.84
C ARG A 219 -25.75 -12.39 6.61
N PHE A 220 -26.17 -11.12 6.53
CA PHE A 220 -27.57 -10.75 6.37
C PHE A 220 -28.04 -10.76 4.91
N ALA A 221 -27.12 -10.93 3.95
CA ALA A 221 -27.47 -11.06 2.54
C ALA A 221 -28.07 -12.43 2.22
N ALA A 222 -28.89 -12.51 1.17
CA ALA A 222 -29.48 -13.77 0.71
C ALA A 222 -28.42 -14.81 0.30
N ASN A 223 -27.25 -14.36 -0.16
CA ASN A 223 -26.07 -15.19 -0.38
C ASN A 223 -24.84 -14.49 0.23
N PRO A 224 -24.42 -14.88 1.45
CA PRO A 224 -23.31 -14.23 2.15
C PRO A 224 -21.97 -14.26 1.40
N TYR A 225 -21.75 -15.29 0.58
CA TYR A 225 -20.50 -15.44 -0.17
C TYR A 225 -20.46 -14.57 -1.43
N ALA A 226 -21.62 -14.38 -2.08
CA ALA A 226 -21.74 -13.40 -3.17
C ALA A 226 -21.59 -11.97 -2.63
N GLU A 227 -22.14 -11.69 -1.43
CA GLU A 227 -21.96 -10.40 -0.77
C GLU A 227 -20.51 -10.16 -0.35
N LEU A 228 -19.80 -11.17 0.16
CA LEU A 228 -18.36 -11.07 0.44
C LEU A 228 -17.57 -10.68 -0.84
N LEU A 229 -17.89 -11.30 -1.98
CA LEU A 229 -17.27 -10.98 -3.26
C LEU A 229 -17.58 -9.56 -3.73
N ALA A 230 -18.86 -9.16 -3.66
CA ALA A 230 -19.31 -7.80 -3.99
C ALA A 230 -18.59 -6.74 -3.16
N ASP A 231 -18.47 -7.00 -1.87
CA ASP A 231 -17.85 -6.11 -0.91
C ASP A 231 -16.30 -6.07 -1.07
N ALA A 232 -15.67 -7.17 -1.49
CA ALA A 232 -14.26 -7.18 -1.93
C ALA A 232 -14.06 -6.43 -3.25
N ALA A 233 -14.97 -6.57 -4.21
CA ALA A 233 -14.93 -5.90 -5.50
C ALA A 233 -15.04 -4.37 -5.35
N ARG A 234 -16.00 -3.89 -4.56
CA ARG A 234 -16.18 -2.48 -4.24
C ARG A 234 -14.93 -1.86 -3.62
N ARG A 235 -14.39 -2.48 -2.56
CA ARG A 235 -13.18 -1.97 -1.87
C ARG A 235 -11.94 -2.02 -2.75
N THR A 236 -11.82 -3.03 -3.61
CA THR A 236 -10.74 -3.09 -4.60
C THR A 236 -10.87 -1.95 -5.60
N GLY A 237 -12.07 -1.65 -6.12
CA GLY A 237 -12.32 -0.50 -6.99
C GLY A 237 -11.89 0.82 -6.34
N GLU A 238 -12.35 1.07 -5.10
CA GLU A 238 -11.97 2.24 -4.31
C GLU A 238 -10.44 2.33 -4.10
N LEU A 239 -9.79 1.22 -3.74
CA LEU A 239 -8.33 1.15 -3.54
C LEU A 239 -7.56 1.51 -4.81
N ILE A 240 -7.95 0.97 -5.96
CA ILE A 240 -7.26 1.28 -7.22
C ILE A 240 -7.46 2.74 -7.59
N ALA A 241 -8.65 3.32 -7.38
CA ALA A 241 -8.87 4.75 -7.59
C ALA A 241 -7.93 5.61 -6.73
N HIS A 242 -7.70 5.23 -5.47
CA HIS A 242 -6.70 5.85 -4.61
C HIS A 242 -5.28 5.76 -5.20
N TRP A 243 -4.85 4.57 -5.66
CA TRP A 243 -3.54 4.39 -6.27
C TRP A 243 -3.36 5.29 -7.50
N MET A 244 -4.37 5.35 -8.37
CA MET A 244 -4.33 6.22 -9.54
C MET A 244 -4.22 7.69 -9.14
N ALA A 245 -4.98 8.16 -8.15
CA ALA A 245 -5.02 9.56 -7.72
C ALA A 245 -3.69 10.08 -7.14
N VAL A 246 -2.91 9.22 -6.48
CA VAL A 246 -1.60 9.58 -5.90
C VAL A 246 -0.42 9.15 -6.80
N GLY A 247 -0.69 8.61 -7.98
CA GLY A 247 0.36 8.16 -8.90
C GLY A 247 1.11 6.91 -8.42
N PHE A 248 0.52 6.09 -7.55
CA PHE A 248 1.16 4.88 -7.03
C PHE A 248 1.05 3.73 -8.03
N MET A 249 2.16 3.00 -8.20
CA MET A 249 2.27 1.81 -9.03
C MET A 249 2.77 0.65 -8.17
N HIS A 250 1.96 -0.40 -8.02
CA HIS A 250 2.28 -1.54 -7.16
C HIS A 250 3.40 -2.42 -7.73
N GLY A 251 3.42 -2.63 -9.05
CA GLY A 251 4.44 -3.39 -9.78
C GLY A 251 4.32 -4.92 -9.70
N VAL A 252 3.54 -5.47 -8.76
CA VAL A 252 3.29 -6.93 -8.62
C VAL A 252 1.88 -7.22 -8.14
N MET A 253 0.87 -6.96 -8.98
CA MET A 253 -0.54 -7.20 -8.65
C MET A 253 -0.96 -8.65 -8.91
N ASN A 254 -0.16 -9.61 -8.41
CA ASN A 254 -0.54 -11.02 -8.43
C ASN A 254 -1.72 -11.24 -7.47
N THR A 255 -2.51 -12.28 -7.67
CA THR A 255 -3.68 -12.54 -6.81
C THR A 255 -3.29 -12.89 -5.36
N ASP A 256 -2.08 -13.38 -5.13
CA ASP A 256 -1.53 -13.55 -3.79
C ASP A 256 -1.18 -12.22 -3.10
N ASN A 257 -1.06 -11.10 -3.82
CA ASN A 257 -0.84 -9.77 -3.24
C ASN A 257 -2.12 -8.93 -3.13
N MET A 258 -3.28 -9.49 -3.50
CA MET A 258 -4.57 -8.80 -3.36
C MET A 258 -5.20 -9.14 -2.01
N SER A 259 -5.31 -8.16 -1.12
CA SER A 259 -5.97 -8.34 0.18
C SER A 259 -7.49 -8.51 0.01
N ILE A 260 -8.08 -9.48 0.73
CA ILE A 260 -9.56 -9.63 0.77
C ILE A 260 -10.26 -8.42 1.40
N LEU A 261 -9.51 -7.59 2.14
CA LEU A 261 -10.02 -6.42 2.83
C LEU A 261 -9.89 -5.12 2.02
N GLY A 262 -9.30 -5.17 0.82
CA GLY A 262 -9.04 -3.99 -0.01
C GLY A 262 -7.92 -3.11 0.54
N LEU A 263 -6.84 -3.73 1.02
CA LEU A 263 -5.64 -3.04 1.51
C LEU A 263 -4.50 -3.16 0.49
N THR A 264 -3.69 -2.11 0.35
CA THR A 264 -2.35 -2.20 -0.25
C THR A 264 -1.51 -3.19 0.58
N LEU A 265 -0.94 -4.19 -0.07
CA LEU A 265 -0.26 -5.32 0.59
C LEU A 265 0.96 -5.77 -0.21
N ASP A 266 2.04 -6.12 0.49
CA ASP A 266 3.28 -6.68 -0.09
C ASP A 266 4.02 -5.71 -1.03
N TYR A 267 4.59 -4.68 -0.41
CA TYR A 267 5.47 -3.70 -1.05
C TYR A 267 6.78 -4.35 -1.56
N GLY A 268 6.86 -4.53 -2.88
CA GLY A 268 8.07 -4.97 -3.57
C GLY A 268 8.64 -3.87 -4.46
N PRO A 269 8.58 -4.02 -5.79
CA PRO A 269 9.06 -3.04 -6.75
C PRO A 269 8.02 -1.94 -7.03
N PHE A 270 7.51 -1.31 -5.98
CA PHE A 270 6.56 -0.21 -6.14
C PHE A 270 7.27 1.07 -6.61
N GLY A 271 6.49 2.02 -7.12
CA GLY A 271 6.95 3.39 -7.36
C GLY A 271 5.81 4.39 -7.21
N PHE A 272 6.16 5.65 -6.94
CA PHE A 272 5.28 6.80 -7.10
C PHE A 272 5.66 7.53 -8.37
N MET A 273 4.65 8.03 -9.09
CA MET A 273 4.83 8.74 -10.35
C MET A 273 5.65 10.02 -10.13
N GLU A 274 6.72 10.15 -10.90
CA GLU A 274 7.50 11.38 -11.02
C GLU A 274 7.00 12.13 -12.26
N ALA A 275 7.80 12.21 -13.33
CA ALA A 275 7.30 12.64 -14.63
C ALA A 275 6.16 11.73 -15.10
N PHE A 276 5.00 12.29 -15.41
CA PHE A 276 3.83 11.50 -15.74
C PHE A 276 4.03 10.66 -17.01
N ASP A 277 3.83 9.36 -16.89
CA ASP A 277 3.79 8.41 -17.99
C ASP A 277 2.77 7.31 -17.67
N ALA A 278 1.63 7.29 -18.37
CA ALA A 278 0.60 6.29 -18.14
C ALA A 278 1.09 4.86 -18.45
N GLY A 279 2.12 4.74 -19.29
CA GLY A 279 2.78 3.48 -19.62
C GLY A 279 3.88 3.06 -18.65
N HIS A 280 4.17 3.83 -17.59
CA HIS A 280 5.29 3.56 -16.70
C HIS A 280 5.20 2.18 -16.04
N ILE A 281 6.33 1.47 -16.01
CA ILE A 281 6.49 0.15 -15.42
C ILE A 281 7.53 0.27 -14.29
N CYS A 282 7.09 0.21 -13.04
CA CYS A 282 7.97 0.31 -11.87
C CYS A 282 8.75 -0.98 -11.57
N ASN A 283 8.27 -2.13 -12.07
CA ASN A 283 8.89 -3.43 -11.88
C ASN A 283 9.74 -3.82 -13.09
N HIS A 284 11.06 -3.82 -12.93
CA HIS A 284 12.00 -4.23 -13.99
C HIS A 284 11.82 -5.70 -14.46
N SER A 285 11.13 -6.56 -13.68
CA SER A 285 10.80 -7.93 -14.10
C SER A 285 9.52 -8.01 -14.94
N ASP A 286 8.73 -6.93 -15.04
CA ASP A 286 7.50 -6.87 -15.82
C ASP A 286 7.77 -6.45 -17.27
N ASN A 287 8.42 -7.33 -18.03
CA ASN A 287 8.83 -7.06 -19.41
C ASN A 287 7.67 -6.78 -20.39
N HIS A 288 6.43 -7.12 -20.01
CA HIS A 288 5.24 -6.92 -20.85
C HIS A 288 4.37 -5.76 -20.36
N GLY A 289 4.76 -5.07 -19.29
CA GLY A 289 3.98 -3.96 -18.71
C GLY A 289 2.60 -4.37 -18.21
N ARG A 290 2.44 -5.62 -17.75
CA ARG A 290 1.18 -6.12 -17.19
C ARG A 290 0.71 -5.23 -16.04
N TYR A 291 1.63 -4.78 -15.19
CA TYR A 291 1.39 -3.99 -13.99
C TYR A 291 1.81 -2.52 -14.15
N SER A 292 1.79 -2.00 -15.38
CA SER A 292 1.97 -0.57 -15.65
C SER A 292 0.87 0.28 -14.99
N TYR A 293 1.14 1.57 -14.77
CA TYR A 293 0.19 2.50 -14.13
C TYR A 293 -1.22 2.42 -14.72
N ARG A 294 -1.36 2.55 -16.04
CA ARG A 294 -2.68 2.49 -16.72
C ARG A 294 -3.37 1.13 -16.64
N ASN A 295 -2.63 0.04 -16.43
CA ASN A 295 -3.18 -1.32 -16.45
C ASN A 295 -3.70 -1.77 -15.08
N GLN A 296 -3.40 -1.04 -13.99
CA GLN A 296 -3.81 -1.44 -12.64
C GLN A 296 -5.33 -1.68 -12.49
N PRO A 297 -6.24 -0.84 -13.04
CA PRO A 297 -7.68 -1.11 -12.96
C PRO A 297 -8.10 -2.41 -13.65
N ALA A 298 -7.65 -2.63 -14.89
CA ALA A 298 -7.97 -3.84 -15.64
C ALA A 298 -7.41 -5.11 -14.97
N VAL A 299 -6.20 -5.04 -14.42
CA VAL A 299 -5.60 -6.15 -13.68
C VAL A 299 -6.36 -6.44 -12.38
N ALA A 300 -6.78 -5.41 -11.65
CA ALA A 300 -7.56 -5.60 -10.43
C ALA A 300 -8.91 -6.27 -10.71
N GLN A 301 -9.60 -5.87 -11.78
CA GLN A 301 -10.83 -6.54 -12.21
C GLN A 301 -10.57 -8.00 -12.60
N TRP A 302 -9.48 -8.27 -13.34
CA TRP A 302 -9.07 -9.65 -13.65
C TRP A 302 -8.81 -10.48 -12.39
N ASN A 303 -8.15 -9.90 -11.38
CA ASN A 303 -7.90 -10.58 -10.09
C ASN A 303 -9.22 -10.86 -9.34
N LEU A 304 -10.20 -9.96 -9.40
CA LEU A 304 -11.53 -10.17 -8.82
C LEU A 304 -12.27 -11.32 -9.50
N TYR A 305 -12.11 -11.50 -10.81
CA TYR A 305 -12.65 -12.68 -11.49
C TYR A 305 -11.99 -13.99 -11.04
N ARG A 306 -10.69 -13.99 -10.75
CA ARG A 306 -10.05 -15.16 -10.13
C ARG A 306 -10.59 -15.45 -8.73
N LEU A 307 -10.90 -14.43 -7.94
CA LEU A 307 -11.59 -14.59 -6.66
C LEU A 307 -13.03 -15.11 -6.86
N ALA A 308 -13.76 -14.61 -7.85
CA ALA A 308 -15.11 -15.05 -8.18
C ALA A 308 -15.14 -16.54 -8.56
N ASP A 309 -14.20 -16.98 -9.40
CA ASP A 309 -14.02 -18.39 -9.74
C ASP A 309 -13.73 -19.23 -8.49
N ALA A 310 -12.88 -18.74 -7.59
CA ALA A 310 -12.54 -19.44 -6.35
C ALA A 310 -13.73 -19.56 -5.38
N LEU A 311 -14.61 -18.56 -5.32
CA LEU A 311 -15.80 -18.54 -4.46
C LEU A 311 -17.03 -19.21 -5.11
N LEU A 312 -16.98 -19.51 -6.42
CA LEU A 312 -18.10 -20.09 -7.16
C LEU A 312 -18.69 -21.37 -6.51
N PRO A 313 -17.90 -22.31 -5.94
CA PRO A 313 -18.47 -23.47 -5.26
C PRO A 313 -19.38 -23.13 -4.06
N LEU A 314 -19.14 -21.99 -3.40
CA LEU A 314 -19.96 -21.51 -2.29
C LEU A 314 -21.13 -20.65 -2.76
N ILE A 315 -20.93 -19.85 -3.81
CA ILE A 315 -21.96 -18.99 -4.39
C ILE A 315 -23.02 -19.83 -5.12
N GLY A 316 -22.60 -20.89 -5.80
CA GLY A 316 -23.47 -21.88 -6.46
C GLY A 316 -24.11 -21.43 -7.77
N ARG A 317 -23.90 -20.17 -8.21
CA ARG A 317 -24.46 -19.62 -9.45
C ARG A 317 -23.45 -18.71 -10.16
N PRO A 318 -22.97 -19.06 -11.37
CA PRO A 318 -22.02 -18.25 -12.12
C PRO A 318 -22.49 -16.82 -12.36
N ALA A 319 -23.76 -16.64 -12.73
CA ALA A 319 -24.33 -15.31 -12.96
C ALA A 319 -24.29 -14.40 -11.71
N LEU A 320 -24.45 -14.95 -10.50
CA LEU A 320 -24.35 -14.17 -9.27
C LEU A 320 -22.90 -13.77 -8.94
N ALA A 321 -21.95 -14.68 -9.18
CA ALA A 321 -20.52 -14.38 -8.96
C ALA A 321 -20.02 -13.31 -9.95
N GLN A 322 -20.43 -13.42 -11.21
CA GLN A 322 -20.14 -12.43 -12.26
C GLN A 322 -20.73 -11.06 -11.91
N ALA A 323 -22.02 -11.01 -11.56
CA ALA A 323 -22.71 -9.77 -11.19
C ALA A 323 -22.06 -9.09 -9.98
N ALA A 324 -21.63 -9.86 -8.97
CA ALA A 324 -20.93 -9.32 -7.80
C ALA A 324 -19.64 -8.57 -8.15
N VAL A 325 -18.96 -8.92 -9.25
CA VAL A 325 -17.78 -8.18 -9.74
C VAL A 325 -18.21 -7.01 -10.62
N ASP A 326 -19.03 -7.27 -11.64
CA ASP A 326 -19.41 -6.27 -12.66
C ASP A 326 -20.15 -5.07 -12.07
N GLU A 327 -21.12 -5.33 -11.19
CA GLU A 327 -21.99 -4.30 -10.63
C GLU A 327 -21.31 -3.48 -9.53
N GLN A 328 -20.17 -3.93 -9.02
CA GLN A 328 -19.53 -3.34 -7.83
C GLN A 328 -18.18 -2.70 -8.15
N PHE A 329 -17.33 -3.35 -8.95
CA PHE A 329 -15.97 -2.85 -9.20
C PHE A 329 -15.98 -1.55 -10.01
N GLY A 330 -16.65 -1.54 -11.18
CA GLY A 330 -16.68 -0.40 -12.09
C GLY A 330 -17.22 0.86 -11.41
N PRO A 331 -18.46 0.83 -10.87
CA PRO A 331 -19.04 1.98 -10.19
C PRO A 331 -18.23 2.48 -8.99
N ALA A 332 -17.61 1.57 -8.21
CA ALA A 332 -16.79 1.96 -7.07
C ALA A 332 -15.47 2.61 -7.48
N PHE A 333 -14.81 2.08 -8.52
CA PHE A 333 -13.60 2.67 -9.09
C PHE A 333 -13.91 4.05 -9.70
N GLU A 334 -14.89 4.13 -10.60
CA GLU A 334 -15.24 5.36 -11.31
C GLU A 334 -15.69 6.45 -10.34
N GLY A 335 -16.64 6.14 -9.44
CA GLY A 335 -17.13 7.11 -8.47
C GLY A 335 -16.05 7.62 -7.53
N LYS A 336 -15.14 6.75 -7.07
CA LYS A 336 -14.03 7.16 -6.21
C LYS A 336 -12.96 7.93 -6.99
N PHE A 337 -12.68 7.54 -8.23
CA PHE A 337 -11.71 8.19 -9.10
C PHE A 337 -12.15 9.62 -9.44
N GLU A 338 -13.39 9.81 -9.86
CA GLU A 338 -13.99 11.12 -10.11
C GLU A 338 -14.00 11.98 -8.84
N GLN A 339 -14.37 11.40 -7.68
CA GLN A 339 -14.34 12.12 -6.41
C GLN A 339 -12.92 12.65 -6.11
N LEU A 340 -11.91 11.80 -6.24
CA LEU A 340 -10.53 12.15 -5.95
C LEU A 340 -10.00 13.19 -6.95
N PHE A 341 -10.16 12.96 -8.26
CA PHE A 341 -9.66 13.91 -9.26
C PHE A 341 -10.44 15.23 -9.28
N GLY A 342 -11.75 15.21 -9.00
CA GLY A 342 -12.53 16.42 -8.77
C GLY A 342 -11.97 17.25 -7.62
N ALA A 343 -11.63 16.62 -6.50
CA ALA A 343 -10.97 17.31 -5.38
C ALA A 343 -9.59 17.84 -5.76
N LYS A 344 -8.77 17.04 -6.47
CA LYS A 344 -7.44 17.46 -6.95
C LYS A 344 -7.51 18.65 -7.91
N LEU A 345 -8.58 18.79 -8.69
CA LEU A 345 -8.84 19.86 -9.64
C LEU A 345 -9.63 21.04 -9.05
N GLY A 346 -10.10 20.94 -7.81
CA GLY A 346 -10.88 22.00 -7.15
C GLY A 346 -12.33 22.13 -7.66
N LEU A 347 -12.90 21.05 -8.20
CA LEU A 347 -14.27 21.01 -8.70
C LEU A 347 -15.26 20.80 -7.53
N ARG A 348 -16.04 21.84 -7.20
CA ARG A 348 -16.96 21.82 -6.03
C ARG A 348 -18.17 20.90 -6.23
N ALA A 349 -18.70 20.85 -7.44
CA ALA A 349 -19.86 20.04 -7.78
C ALA A 349 -19.58 19.30 -9.08
N LYS A 350 -19.99 18.02 -9.12
CA LYS A 350 -19.93 17.20 -10.33
C LYS A 350 -20.88 17.78 -11.38
N LEU A 351 -20.38 17.94 -12.60
CA LEU A 351 -21.16 18.30 -13.78
C LEU A 351 -21.00 17.24 -14.86
N ASP A 352 -21.97 17.20 -15.78
CA ASP A 352 -21.84 16.44 -17.02
C ASP A 352 -20.62 16.97 -17.81
N GLY A 353 -19.74 16.06 -18.26
CA GLY A 353 -18.48 16.40 -18.94
C GLY A 353 -17.24 16.46 -18.04
N ASP A 354 -17.37 16.29 -16.72
CA ASP A 354 -16.20 16.22 -15.82
C ASP A 354 -15.27 15.05 -16.12
N GLU A 355 -15.84 13.91 -16.53
CA GLU A 355 -15.09 12.74 -16.95
C GLU A 355 -14.21 13.05 -18.17
N ASP A 356 -14.77 13.72 -19.18
CA ASP A 356 -14.04 14.16 -20.37
C ASP A 356 -12.90 15.12 -20.00
N PHE A 357 -13.16 16.11 -19.13
CA PHE A 357 -12.14 17.06 -18.70
C PHE A 357 -11.02 16.41 -17.89
N ILE A 358 -11.34 15.42 -17.05
CA ILE A 358 -10.33 14.61 -16.36
C ILE A 358 -9.50 13.83 -17.40
N GLY A 359 -10.14 13.21 -18.40
CA GLY A 359 -9.47 12.53 -19.51
C GLY A 359 -8.54 13.45 -20.31
N GLU A 360 -9.00 14.66 -20.66
CA GLU A 360 -8.19 15.69 -21.33
C GLU A 360 -6.98 16.10 -20.47
N THR A 361 -7.18 16.23 -19.16
CA THR A 361 -6.08 16.51 -18.21
C THR A 361 -5.03 15.40 -18.26
N PHE A 362 -5.43 14.13 -18.25
CA PHE A 362 -4.48 13.03 -18.42
C PHE A 362 -3.80 13.01 -19.78
N GLY A 363 -4.52 13.36 -20.86
CA GLY A 363 -3.95 13.52 -22.19
C GLY A 363 -2.86 14.60 -22.23
N PHE A 364 -3.13 15.75 -21.62
CA PHE A 364 -2.17 16.84 -21.46
C PHE A 364 -0.94 16.41 -20.64
N LEU A 365 -1.15 15.75 -19.50
CA LEU A 365 -0.05 15.22 -18.69
C LEU A 365 0.79 14.19 -19.46
N GLN A 366 0.17 13.30 -20.24
CA GLN A 366 0.88 12.30 -21.03
C GLN A 366 1.76 12.93 -22.12
N GLN A 367 1.27 13.99 -22.76
CA GLN A 367 1.96 14.68 -23.83
C GLN A 367 3.17 15.48 -23.32
N HIS A 368 3.04 16.15 -22.18
CA HIS A 368 4.05 17.08 -21.68
C HIS A 368 4.90 16.54 -20.52
N ARG A 369 4.46 15.43 -19.90
CA ARG A 369 5.16 14.69 -18.85
C ARG A 369 5.69 15.57 -17.69
N PRO A 370 4.90 16.51 -17.13
CA PRO A 370 5.33 17.21 -15.93
C PRO A 370 5.43 16.24 -14.75
N ASP A 371 6.09 16.66 -13.67
CA ASP A 371 6.01 15.90 -12.40
C ASP A 371 4.56 15.86 -11.90
N PHE A 372 4.03 14.64 -11.71
CA PHE A 372 2.63 14.40 -11.41
C PHE A 372 2.19 15.03 -10.09
N THR A 373 3.00 14.85 -9.04
CA THR A 373 2.70 15.38 -7.69
C THR A 373 2.77 16.90 -7.69
N LEU A 374 3.84 17.46 -8.24
CA LEU A 374 4.06 18.90 -8.25
C LEU A 374 3.09 19.64 -9.17
N PHE A 375 2.64 19.03 -10.28
CA PHE A 375 1.64 19.63 -11.17
C PHE A 375 0.37 19.98 -10.39
N PHE A 376 -0.20 18.99 -9.69
CA PHE A 376 -1.41 19.21 -8.91
C PHE A 376 -1.16 20.11 -7.68
N ARG A 377 0.01 20.01 -7.04
CA ARG A 377 0.35 20.88 -5.91
C ARG A 377 0.48 22.34 -6.33
N ALA A 378 1.11 22.62 -7.48
CA ALA A 378 1.24 23.97 -8.03
C ALA A 378 -0.12 24.52 -8.48
N LEU A 379 -0.95 23.70 -9.14
CA LEU A 379 -2.32 24.05 -9.55
C LEU A 379 -3.17 24.51 -8.35
N SER A 380 -2.99 23.86 -7.19
CA SER A 380 -3.72 24.16 -5.94
C SER A 380 -3.52 25.59 -5.44
N ARG A 381 -2.55 26.34 -5.97
CA ARG A 381 -2.23 27.72 -5.56
C ARG A 381 -2.69 28.77 -6.57
N LEU A 382 -3.20 28.34 -7.72
CA LEU A 382 -3.65 29.27 -8.76
C LEU A 382 -5.07 29.79 -8.48
N PRO A 383 -5.37 31.05 -8.88
CA PRO A 383 -6.71 31.59 -8.77
C PRO A 383 -7.62 31.06 -9.88
N GLY A 384 -8.93 31.00 -9.59
CA GLY A 384 -9.94 30.46 -10.49
C GLY A 384 -10.33 31.43 -11.60
N ALA A 385 -9.99 32.70 -11.41
CA ALA A 385 -10.05 33.76 -12.41
C ALA A 385 -8.75 34.56 -12.37
N VAL A 386 -8.30 35.03 -13.53
CA VAL A 386 -7.10 35.86 -13.63
C VAL A 386 -7.32 36.93 -14.69
N ASP A 387 -6.82 38.13 -14.42
CA ASP A 387 -6.75 39.20 -15.40
C ASP A 387 -5.77 38.80 -16.53
N PRO A 388 -6.18 38.82 -17.81
CA PRO A 388 -5.31 38.48 -18.94
C PRO A 388 -3.96 39.18 -18.94
N GLU A 389 -3.88 40.43 -18.48
CA GLU A 389 -2.62 41.19 -18.42
C GLU A 389 -1.63 40.61 -17.39
N ASN A 390 -2.15 39.96 -16.35
CA ASN A 390 -1.37 39.39 -15.25
C ASN A 390 -1.24 37.86 -15.33
N ALA A 391 -1.96 37.19 -16.24
CA ALA A 391 -2.03 35.74 -16.36
C ALA A 391 -0.64 35.07 -16.39
N ALA A 392 0.26 35.54 -17.25
CA ALA A 392 1.59 34.96 -17.40
C ALA A 392 2.43 35.00 -16.10
N LYS A 393 2.25 36.04 -15.27
CA LYS A 393 2.96 36.18 -13.99
C LYS A 393 2.32 35.32 -12.90
N THR A 394 0.99 35.33 -12.82
CA THR A 394 0.22 34.53 -11.85
C THR A 394 0.43 33.04 -12.08
N ASP A 395 0.47 32.61 -13.34
CA ASP A 395 0.53 31.19 -13.73
C ASP A 395 1.96 30.66 -13.81
N ALA A 396 2.98 31.52 -13.68
CA ALA A 396 4.40 31.16 -13.80
C ALA A 396 4.80 29.90 -13.00
N PRO A 397 4.37 29.68 -11.73
CA PRO A 397 4.75 28.49 -10.98
C PRO A 397 4.34 27.15 -11.62
N LEU A 398 3.20 27.11 -12.34
CA LEU A 398 2.76 25.93 -13.08
C LEU A 398 3.28 25.97 -14.52
N ARG A 399 3.19 27.14 -15.16
CA ARG A 399 3.54 27.36 -16.57
C ARG A 399 5.01 27.07 -16.87
N ASP A 400 5.91 27.37 -15.93
CA ASP A 400 7.35 27.14 -16.08
C ASP A 400 7.74 25.65 -15.97
N MET A 401 6.80 24.77 -15.58
CA MET A 401 7.00 23.31 -15.63
C MET A 401 6.95 22.75 -17.06
N PHE A 402 6.48 23.54 -18.03
CA PHE A 402 6.24 23.10 -19.41
C PHE A 402 7.20 23.77 -20.39
N VAL A 403 7.75 22.97 -21.31
CA VAL A 403 8.52 23.48 -22.45
C VAL A 403 7.59 24.28 -23.39
N ASP A 404 6.44 23.69 -23.73
CA ASP A 404 5.38 24.39 -24.46
C ASP A 404 4.43 25.08 -23.47
N ARG A 405 4.79 26.31 -23.11
CA ARG A 405 3.98 27.15 -22.22
C ARG A 405 2.61 27.48 -22.80
N SER A 406 2.48 27.54 -24.12
CA SER A 406 1.22 27.88 -24.78
C SER A 406 0.17 26.77 -24.63
N ALA A 407 0.60 25.51 -24.65
CA ALA A 407 -0.28 24.38 -24.35
C ALA A 407 -0.79 24.42 -22.90
N CYS A 408 0.06 24.80 -21.94
CA CYS A 408 -0.35 25.01 -20.55
C CYS A 408 -1.36 26.15 -20.42
N ASP A 409 -1.14 27.27 -21.13
CA ASP A 409 -2.05 28.41 -21.15
C ASP A 409 -3.45 27.99 -21.66
N VAL A 410 -3.52 27.14 -22.69
CA VAL A 410 -4.78 26.59 -23.22
C VAL A 410 -5.48 25.69 -22.19
N TRP A 411 -4.75 24.76 -21.57
CA TRP A 411 -5.33 23.86 -20.57
C TRP A 411 -5.85 24.64 -19.34
N LEU A 412 -5.09 25.62 -18.85
CA LEU A 412 -5.51 26.49 -17.74
C LEU A 412 -6.77 27.29 -18.06
N ALA A 413 -6.95 27.75 -19.30
CA ALA A 413 -8.18 28.41 -19.73
C ALA A 413 -9.37 27.44 -19.64
N GLY A 414 -9.21 26.18 -20.05
CA GLY A 414 -10.22 25.13 -19.90
C GLY A 414 -10.56 24.85 -18.44
N TRP A 415 -9.55 24.69 -17.58
CA TRP A 415 -9.73 24.50 -16.13
C TRP A 415 -10.51 25.66 -15.48
N ARG A 416 -10.14 26.91 -15.77
CA ARG A 416 -10.85 28.09 -15.25
C ARG A 416 -12.27 28.22 -15.80
N ALA A 417 -12.48 27.91 -17.08
CA ALA A 417 -13.81 27.85 -17.68
C ALA A 417 -14.68 26.81 -16.96
N ARG A 418 -14.10 25.66 -16.58
CA ARG A 418 -14.80 24.66 -15.78
C ARG A 418 -15.10 25.14 -14.36
N LEU A 419 -14.17 25.79 -13.68
CA LEU A 419 -14.39 26.36 -12.35
C LEU A 419 -15.50 27.42 -12.34
N ALA A 420 -15.58 28.26 -13.38
CA ALA A 420 -16.58 29.32 -13.52
C ALA A 420 -18.03 28.81 -13.58
N GLN A 421 -18.25 27.53 -13.93
CA GLN A 421 -19.58 26.91 -13.94
C GLN A 421 -20.08 26.55 -12.54
N THR A 422 -19.17 26.36 -11.58
CA THR A 422 -19.49 26.10 -10.17
C THR A 422 -18.64 27.02 -9.27
N PRO A 423 -18.89 28.34 -9.28
CA PRO A 423 -18.04 29.29 -8.58
C PRO A 423 -17.96 29.02 -7.09
N TRP A 424 -16.77 29.16 -6.54
CA TRP A 424 -16.53 29.20 -5.10
C TRP A 424 -15.24 29.97 -4.81
N ASP A 425 -15.11 30.44 -3.57
CA ASP A 425 -14.03 31.32 -3.13
C ASP A 425 -12.66 30.69 -3.38
N ASP A 426 -11.69 31.51 -3.81
CA ASP A 426 -10.35 31.04 -4.14
C ASP A 426 -9.64 30.47 -2.90
N ALA A 427 -9.75 31.10 -1.73
CA ALA A 427 -9.07 30.63 -0.53
C ALA A 427 -9.67 29.29 -0.06
N GLU A 428 -11.00 29.14 -0.10
CA GLU A 428 -11.67 27.87 0.19
C GLU A 428 -11.26 26.76 -0.78
N ARG A 429 -11.28 27.04 -2.10
CA ARG A 429 -10.88 26.08 -3.13
C ARG A 429 -9.43 25.66 -2.97
N GLN A 430 -8.52 26.62 -2.82
CA GLN A 430 -7.09 26.36 -2.71
C GLN A 430 -6.80 25.51 -1.46
N ALA A 431 -7.42 25.81 -0.32
CA ALA A 431 -7.31 24.98 0.88
C ALA A 431 -7.80 23.54 0.64
N ALA A 432 -8.96 23.36 -0.02
CA ALA A 432 -9.47 22.03 -0.36
C ALA A 432 -8.56 21.27 -1.32
N MET A 433 -7.99 21.95 -2.33
CA MET A 433 -7.05 21.33 -3.27
C MET A 433 -5.73 20.96 -2.57
N LEU A 434 -5.19 21.81 -1.69
CA LEU A 434 -3.98 21.49 -0.92
C LEU A 434 -4.19 20.28 0.01
N ALA A 435 -5.40 20.09 0.54
CA ALA A 435 -5.77 18.89 1.31
C ALA A 435 -5.95 17.63 0.44
N ALA A 436 -6.15 17.77 -0.87
CA ALA A 436 -6.28 16.66 -1.82
C ALA A 436 -4.99 16.36 -2.61
N ASN A 437 -4.08 17.32 -2.68
CA ASN A 437 -2.85 17.26 -3.48
C ASN A 437 -1.63 17.23 -2.56
N PRO A 438 -0.98 16.07 -2.37
CA PRO A 438 0.16 15.98 -1.47
C PRO A 438 1.31 16.83 -1.99
N LYS A 439 2.10 17.37 -1.07
CA LYS A 439 3.40 17.98 -1.37
C LYS A 439 4.50 16.92 -1.40
N TYR A 440 4.38 15.90 -0.55
CA TYR A 440 5.38 14.86 -0.37
C TYR A 440 4.82 13.48 -0.72
N VAL A 441 5.57 12.72 -1.51
CA VAL A 441 5.35 11.30 -1.78
C VAL A 441 6.68 10.56 -1.59
N LEU A 442 6.64 9.24 -1.30
CA LEU A 442 7.86 8.44 -1.15
C LEU A 442 8.50 8.16 -2.51
N ARG A 443 9.16 9.18 -3.07
CA ARG A 443 9.95 9.05 -4.30
C ARG A 443 11.04 8.00 -4.12
N ASN A 444 11.37 7.27 -5.17
CA ASN A 444 12.35 6.19 -5.09
C ASN A 444 13.73 6.68 -4.65
N TRP A 445 14.13 7.88 -5.06
CA TRP A 445 15.41 8.46 -4.68
C TRP A 445 15.47 8.84 -3.19
N LEU A 446 14.36 9.28 -2.58
CA LEU A 446 14.28 9.55 -1.13
C LEU A 446 14.52 8.26 -0.33
N ALA A 447 13.80 7.19 -0.71
CA ALA A 447 14.00 5.89 -0.10
C ALA A 447 15.45 5.41 -0.25
N GLU A 448 16.05 5.57 -1.44
CA GLU A 448 17.44 5.18 -1.70
C GLU A 448 18.46 5.98 -0.85
N VAL A 449 18.24 7.28 -0.66
CA VAL A 449 19.09 8.10 0.24
C VAL A 449 19.04 7.55 1.66
N ALA A 450 17.85 7.27 2.19
CA ALA A 450 17.69 6.71 3.54
C ALA A 450 18.34 5.32 3.66
N ILE A 451 18.20 4.47 2.63
CA ILE A 451 18.81 3.14 2.60
C ILE A 451 20.34 3.21 2.61
N ARG A 452 20.94 4.13 1.83
CA ARG A 452 22.40 4.30 1.79
C ARG A 452 22.96 4.75 3.14
N GLN A 453 22.29 5.68 3.81
CA GLN A 453 22.67 6.10 5.16
C GLN A 453 22.50 4.96 6.17
N ALA A 454 21.38 4.22 6.10
CA ALA A 454 21.14 3.09 6.98
C ALA A 454 22.18 1.97 6.81
N LYS A 455 22.66 1.72 5.58
CA LYS A 455 23.77 0.78 5.33
C LYS A 455 25.09 1.22 5.99
N ALA A 456 25.26 2.51 6.26
CA ALA A 456 26.40 3.07 7.00
C ALA A 456 26.14 3.15 8.52
N GLY A 457 25.00 2.65 9.00
CA GLY A 457 24.61 2.67 10.42
C GLY A 457 23.92 3.94 10.89
N ASP A 458 23.58 4.87 9.99
CA ASP A 458 22.82 6.08 10.30
C ASP A 458 21.36 5.93 9.88
N PHE A 459 20.46 5.85 10.86
CA PHE A 459 19.02 5.68 10.65
C PHE A 459 18.23 6.98 10.73
N SER A 460 18.89 8.13 10.90
CA SER A 460 18.24 9.42 11.08
C SER A 460 17.36 9.80 9.88
N GLU A 461 17.80 9.51 8.66
CA GLU A 461 17.01 9.81 7.45
C GLU A 461 15.75 8.94 7.31
N VAL A 462 15.78 7.69 7.78
CA VAL A 462 14.56 6.85 7.83
C VAL A 462 13.51 7.50 8.72
N GLN A 463 13.93 7.99 9.90
CA GLN A 463 13.04 8.65 10.85
C GLN A 463 12.53 10.01 10.32
N ARG A 464 13.41 10.79 9.67
CA ARG A 464 13.03 12.08 9.05
C ARG A 464 12.01 11.89 7.93
N LEU A 465 12.20 10.90 7.05
CA LEU A 465 11.23 10.57 6.01
C LEU A 465 9.91 10.09 6.60
N LEU A 466 9.94 9.21 7.61
CA LEU A 466 8.73 8.76 8.29
C LEU A 466 7.92 9.95 8.85
N ALA A 467 8.59 10.89 9.53
CA ALA A 467 7.95 12.08 10.09
C ALA A 467 7.28 12.93 8.99
N CYS A 468 7.98 13.18 7.88
CA CYS A 468 7.44 13.94 6.76
C CYS A 468 6.22 13.26 6.12
N LEU A 469 6.31 11.94 5.88
CA LEU A 469 5.32 11.16 5.13
C LEU A 469 4.03 10.89 5.92
N ARG A 470 3.99 11.16 7.22
CA ARG A 470 2.76 11.15 8.04
C ARG A 470 1.84 12.32 7.73
N HIS A 471 2.38 13.43 7.25
CA HIS A 471 1.63 14.66 6.95
C HIS A 471 1.88 15.14 5.52
N PRO A 472 1.65 14.29 4.49
CA PRO A 472 2.15 14.55 3.14
C PRO A 472 1.48 15.74 2.44
N TYR A 473 0.34 16.22 2.96
CA TYR A 473 -0.41 17.36 2.44
C TYR A 473 0.00 18.70 3.08
N ASP A 474 0.63 18.66 4.25
CA ASP A 474 0.97 19.86 5.02
C ASP A 474 2.19 20.57 4.44
N GLU A 475 2.28 21.88 4.67
CA GLU A 475 3.53 22.61 4.43
C GLU A 475 4.48 22.34 5.60
N GLN A 476 5.61 21.70 5.31
CA GLN A 476 6.62 21.35 6.31
C GLN A 476 7.98 21.96 5.88
N PRO A 477 8.29 23.21 6.27
CA PRO A 477 9.48 23.93 5.81
C PRO A 477 10.81 23.19 6.03
N GLU A 478 10.91 22.40 7.10
CA GLU A 478 12.06 21.57 7.44
C GLU A 478 12.31 20.40 6.47
N PHE A 479 11.30 20.07 5.66
CA PHE A 479 11.32 18.99 4.66
C PHE A 479 11.18 19.50 3.22
N GLU A 480 11.36 20.80 2.97
CA GLU A 480 11.21 21.39 1.62
C GLU A 480 11.98 20.62 0.53
N ALA A 481 13.19 20.15 0.85
CA ALA A 481 14.03 19.38 -0.07
C ALA A 481 13.39 18.05 -0.53
N TYR A 482 12.46 17.47 0.25
CA TYR A 482 11.77 16.23 -0.12
C TYR A 482 10.69 16.44 -1.18
N ALA A 483 10.26 17.68 -1.42
CA ALA A 483 9.35 18.01 -2.52
C ALA A 483 10.09 18.21 -3.85
N ALA A 484 11.42 18.21 -3.86
CA ALA A 484 12.21 18.45 -5.06
C ALA A 484 12.02 17.36 -6.13
N LEU A 485 12.28 17.75 -7.38
CA LEU A 485 12.43 16.80 -8.49
C LEU A 485 13.56 15.81 -8.20
N PRO A 486 13.51 14.59 -8.79
CA PRO A 486 14.60 13.64 -8.67
C PRO A 486 15.92 14.26 -9.12
N PRO A 487 17.02 14.04 -8.38
CA PRO A 487 18.35 14.50 -8.77
C PRO A 487 18.87 13.69 -9.97
N ASP A 488 19.84 14.24 -10.72
CA ASP A 488 20.35 13.62 -11.96
C ASP A 488 20.79 12.16 -11.81
N TRP A 489 21.40 11.81 -10.67
CA TRP A 489 21.88 10.45 -10.38
C TRP A 489 20.75 9.45 -10.15
N ALA A 490 19.54 9.91 -9.86
CA ALA A 490 18.37 9.07 -9.61
C ALA A 490 17.67 8.63 -10.89
N ASN A 491 18.02 9.21 -12.05
CA ASN A 491 17.50 8.79 -13.34
C ASN A 491 17.83 7.30 -13.57
N GLY A 492 16.79 6.47 -13.70
CA GLY A 492 16.94 5.03 -13.95
C GLY A 492 17.08 4.15 -12.70
N LEU A 493 16.78 4.67 -11.50
CA LEU A 493 16.66 3.81 -10.30
C LEU A 493 15.58 2.74 -10.52
N ALA A 494 16.02 1.50 -10.71
CA ALA A 494 15.16 0.33 -10.83
C ALA A 494 14.99 -0.34 -9.47
N VAL A 495 13.74 -0.63 -9.09
CA VAL A 495 13.44 -1.37 -7.87
C VAL A 495 13.22 -2.84 -8.24
N SER A 496 13.91 -3.74 -7.53
CA SER A 496 13.79 -5.17 -7.77
C SER A 496 12.92 -5.90 -6.76
N CYS A 497 12.19 -6.91 -7.26
CA CYS A 497 11.51 -7.91 -6.44
C CYS A 497 12.47 -8.77 -5.62
N SER A 498 13.76 -8.86 -6.01
CA SER A 498 14.79 -9.58 -5.27
C SER A 498 15.00 -8.91 -3.91
N SER A 499 14.23 -9.40 -2.95
CA SER A 499 14.26 -9.07 -1.53
C SER A 499 14.56 -10.33 -0.78
#